data_AF-A2BP38-F1
#
_entry.id   AF-A2BP38-F1
#
_cell.length_a   1.000
_cell.length_b   1.000
_cell.length_c   1.000
_cell.angle_alpha   90.00
_cell.angle_beta   90.00
_cell.angle_gamma   90.00
#
_symmetry.space_group_name_H-M   'P 1'
#
loop_
_entity.id
_entity.type
_entity.pdbx_description
1 polymer ?
#
loop_
_entity_poly.entity_id
_entity_poly.type
_entity_poly.pdbx_seq_one_letter_code
_entity_poly.pdbx_strand_id
1 'polypeptide(L)'
;MIEINTKRINMLSHTIINIFLGNNIRMHNIHNYDNSEFKSNSLMFNYYVFKKKVLNVFNQLSIWLSFQLSIVFLIGIPTTLSLWSIKKRNKAVIKLLSMYWKISLLFFISLLLLIGKYNNALVITNISTLLITVSVWFWKDINDELREYDFSYSLTTTTKIWRWTVTFISLNFLIQSLLNFNCFSFINSDACAIWLQPSSNLYIFIKNLFNFFFGANFTQPIAKFLGLISLLIYALGLIQWSIIKLPKNGRNSCFSQNGRN
;
A
#
# COMPACT_ATOMS: atom_id res chain seq x y z
N MET A 1 -26.14 -26.94 -49.06
CA MET A 1 -26.55 -26.69 -47.66
C MET A 1 -25.74 -27.65 -46.80
N ILE A 2 -24.82 -27.11 -46.00
CA ILE A 2 -23.56 -27.74 -45.60
C ILE A 2 -23.71 -28.43 -44.25
N GLU A 3 -23.69 -29.76 -44.24
CA GLU A 3 -23.68 -30.61 -43.05
C GLU A 3 -22.23 -30.97 -42.71
N ILE A 4 -21.52 -30.09 -41.99
CA ILE A 4 -20.14 -30.34 -41.52
C ILE A 4 -20.17 -30.82 -40.06
N ASN A 5 -20.28 -32.14 -39.93
CA ASN A 5 -19.38 -33.00 -39.15
C ASN A 5 -19.05 -32.59 -37.69
N THR A 6 -20.04 -32.70 -36.81
CA THR A 6 -19.94 -32.66 -35.33
C THR A 6 -19.03 -33.76 -34.73
N LYS A 7 -18.56 -34.73 -35.51
CA LYS A 7 -17.66 -35.81 -35.04
C LYS A 7 -16.21 -35.38 -34.79
N ARG A 8 -15.73 -34.28 -35.39
CA ARG A 8 -14.30 -33.88 -35.28
C ARG A 8 -13.96 -33.14 -33.97
N ILE A 9 -14.95 -32.55 -33.30
CA ILE A 9 -14.74 -31.76 -32.08
C ILE A 9 -14.63 -32.68 -30.85
N ASN A 10 -15.37 -33.80 -30.82
CA ASN A 10 -15.26 -34.76 -29.72
C ASN A 10 -13.95 -35.55 -29.74
N MET A 11 -13.31 -35.71 -30.91
CA MET A 11 -12.05 -36.44 -31.01
C MET A 11 -10.85 -35.64 -30.50
N LEU A 12 -10.88 -34.30 -30.58
CA LEU A 12 -9.79 -33.44 -30.09
C LEU A 12 -9.84 -33.20 -28.58
N SER A 13 -11.03 -33.32 -27.95
CA SER A 13 -11.18 -33.19 -26.50
C SER A 13 -10.55 -34.37 -25.74
N HIS A 14 -10.71 -35.59 -26.26
CA HIS A 14 -10.14 -36.80 -25.64
C HIS A 14 -8.60 -36.86 -25.73
N THR A 15 -7.99 -36.29 -26.77
CA THR A 15 -6.53 -36.31 -26.94
C THR A 15 -5.83 -35.34 -25.99
N ILE A 16 -6.45 -34.22 -25.62
CA ILE A 16 -5.86 -33.22 -24.71
C ILE A 16 -5.90 -33.71 -23.26
N ILE A 17 -6.94 -34.46 -22.87
CA ILE A 17 -7.07 -35.01 -21.51
C ILE A 17 -6.04 -36.11 -21.25
N ASN A 18 -5.70 -36.92 -22.26
CA ASN A 18 -4.69 -37.99 -22.13
C ASN A 18 -3.24 -37.49 -22.04
N ILE A 19 -2.97 -36.22 -22.36
CA ILE A 19 -1.61 -35.65 -22.25
C ILE A 19 -1.33 -35.14 -20.82
N PHE A 20 -2.36 -34.91 -20.00
CA PHE A 20 -2.21 -34.33 -18.65
C PHE A 20 -2.28 -35.34 -17.49
N LEU A 21 -2.71 -36.58 -17.75
CA LEU A 21 -2.78 -37.63 -16.74
C LEU A 21 -1.87 -38.78 -17.14
N GLY A 22 -0.72 -38.87 -16.47
CA GLY A 22 0.26 -39.93 -16.65
C GLY A 22 -0.38 -41.33 -16.63
N ASN A 23 0.11 -42.16 -17.54
CA ASN A 23 -0.19 -43.58 -17.72
C ASN A 23 -0.42 -44.34 -16.40
N ASN A 24 -1.67 -44.76 -16.15
CA ASN A 24 -2.07 -46.10 -15.67
C ASN A 24 -3.46 -46.07 -15.03
N ILE A 25 -4.54 -46.21 -15.81
CA ILE A 25 -5.81 -46.71 -15.25
C ILE A 25 -6.45 -47.65 -16.29
N ARG A 26 -6.56 -48.93 -15.92
CA ARG A 26 -7.30 -49.97 -16.64
C ARG A 26 -8.78 -49.56 -16.78
N MET A 27 -9.29 -49.66 -18.00
CA MET A 27 -10.70 -49.51 -18.34
C MET A 27 -11.53 -50.62 -17.67
N HIS A 28 -12.39 -50.24 -16.73
CA HIS A 28 -13.57 -51.04 -16.36
C HIS A 28 -14.82 -50.18 -16.51
N ASN A 29 -15.71 -50.63 -17.40
CA ASN A 29 -17.13 -50.30 -17.61
C ASN A 29 -17.67 -49.01 -16.97
N ILE A 30 -17.86 -47.98 -17.80
CA ILE A 30 -18.68 -46.80 -17.49
C ILE A 30 -20.03 -46.99 -18.19
N HIS A 31 -21.01 -47.53 -17.47
CA HIS A 31 -22.42 -47.37 -17.83
C HIS A 31 -23.03 -46.39 -16.81
N ASN A 32 -23.59 -45.29 -17.31
CA ASN A 32 -24.37 -44.28 -16.60
C ASN A 32 -23.64 -43.51 -15.48
N TYR A 33 -22.82 -42.53 -15.87
CA TYR A 33 -22.52 -41.37 -15.03
C TYR A 33 -23.39 -40.19 -15.50
N ASP A 34 -24.20 -39.65 -14.60
CA ASP A 34 -25.20 -38.62 -14.87
C ASP A 34 -24.57 -37.32 -15.45
N ASN A 35 -24.99 -36.97 -16.67
CA ASN A 35 -24.56 -35.74 -17.37
C ASN A 35 -24.91 -34.45 -16.61
N SER A 36 -25.86 -34.49 -15.67
CA SER A 36 -26.27 -33.36 -14.84
C SER A 36 -25.20 -32.97 -13.80
N GLU A 37 -24.51 -33.95 -13.23
CA GLU A 37 -23.49 -33.75 -12.19
C GLU A 37 -22.19 -33.20 -12.79
N PHE A 38 -21.82 -33.65 -13.99
CA PHE A 38 -20.66 -33.11 -14.73
C PHE A 38 -20.88 -31.67 -15.21
N LYS A 39 -22.11 -31.34 -15.63
CA LYS A 39 -22.48 -29.98 -16.03
C LYS A 39 -22.55 -29.04 -14.82
N SER A 40 -23.03 -29.53 -13.67
CA SER A 40 -23.00 -28.82 -12.39
C SER A 40 -21.57 -28.48 -11.95
N ASN A 41 -20.66 -29.46 -11.97
CA ASN A 41 -19.26 -29.27 -11.59
C ASN A 41 -18.50 -28.33 -12.55
N SER A 42 -18.81 -28.38 -13.85
CA SER A 42 -18.27 -27.45 -14.86
C SER A 42 -18.77 -26.01 -14.66
N LEU A 43 -20.06 -25.84 -14.34
CA LEU A 43 -20.64 -24.52 -14.04
C LEU A 43 -20.10 -23.96 -12.72
N MET A 44 -19.92 -24.80 -11.71
CA MET A 44 -19.32 -24.39 -10.43
C MET A 44 -17.85 -23.97 -10.65
N PHE A 45 -17.07 -24.74 -11.43
CA PHE A 45 -15.69 -24.39 -11.77
C PHE A 45 -15.60 -23.09 -12.56
N ASN A 46 -16.46 -22.90 -13.57
CA ASN A 46 -16.54 -21.64 -14.31
C ASN A 46 -16.97 -20.46 -13.43
N TYR A 47 -17.90 -20.67 -12.50
CA TYR A 47 -18.29 -19.65 -11.53
C TYR A 47 -17.14 -19.29 -10.58
N TYR A 48 -16.38 -20.28 -10.08
CA TYR A 48 -15.20 -20.03 -9.25
C TYR A 48 -14.09 -19.32 -10.02
N VAL A 49 -13.81 -19.72 -11.26
CA VAL A 49 -12.82 -19.08 -12.14
C VAL A 49 -13.25 -17.66 -12.49
N PHE A 50 -14.52 -17.45 -12.83
CA PHE A 50 -15.08 -16.14 -13.13
C PHE A 50 -15.06 -15.24 -11.89
N LYS A 51 -15.52 -15.72 -10.73
CA LYS A 51 -15.49 -15.00 -9.46
C LYS A 51 -14.07 -14.63 -9.07
N LYS A 52 -13.10 -15.54 -9.22
CA LYS A 52 -11.68 -15.27 -8.97
C LYS A 52 -11.13 -14.21 -9.92
N LYS A 53 -11.47 -14.28 -11.21
CA LYS A 53 -11.02 -13.31 -12.22
C LYS A 53 -11.62 -11.92 -11.97
N VAL A 54 -12.91 -11.84 -11.69
CA VAL A 54 -13.62 -10.59 -11.36
C VAL A 54 -13.08 -9.98 -10.07
N LEU A 55 -12.89 -10.77 -9.00
CA LEU A 55 -12.28 -10.31 -7.76
C LEU A 55 -10.86 -9.78 -7.98
N ASN A 56 -10.08 -10.41 -8.86
CA ASN A 56 -8.74 -9.97 -9.19
C ASN A 56 -8.72 -8.61 -9.91
N VAL A 57 -9.66 -8.38 -10.84
CA VAL A 57 -9.79 -7.09 -11.55
C VAL A 57 -10.20 -5.98 -10.58
N PHE A 58 -11.18 -6.23 -9.69
CA PHE A 58 -11.57 -5.25 -8.68
C PHE A 58 -10.44 -4.94 -7.70
N ASN A 59 -9.68 -5.96 -7.27
CA ASN A 59 -8.51 -5.75 -6.42
C ASN A 59 -7.43 -4.93 -7.13
N GLN A 60 -7.14 -5.22 -8.40
CA GLN A 60 -6.14 -4.47 -9.16
C GLN A 60 -6.53 -3.00 -9.34
N LEU A 61 -7.80 -2.73 -9.66
CA LEU A 61 -8.32 -1.38 -9.80
C LEU A 61 -8.32 -0.63 -8.45
N SER A 62 -8.72 -1.32 -7.37
CA SER A 62 -8.73 -0.77 -6.02
C SER A 62 -7.33 -0.40 -5.55
N ILE A 63 -6.34 -1.29 -5.73
CA ILE A 63 -4.94 -1.04 -5.34
C ILE A 63 -4.36 0.13 -6.15
N TRP A 64 -4.59 0.17 -7.46
CA TRP A 64 -4.11 1.24 -8.31
C TRP A 64 -4.71 2.59 -7.92
N LEU A 65 -6.03 2.66 -7.75
CA LEU A 65 -6.72 3.89 -7.35
C LEU A 65 -6.27 4.33 -5.95
N SER A 66 -6.16 3.39 -5.01
CA SER A 66 -5.71 3.65 -3.64
C SER A 66 -4.32 4.27 -3.62
N PHE A 67 -3.41 3.79 -4.48
CA PHE A 67 -2.05 4.33 -4.55
C PHE A 67 -2.02 5.74 -5.15
N GLN A 68 -2.76 6.00 -6.23
CA GLN A 68 -2.86 7.34 -6.83
C GLN A 68 -3.45 8.36 -5.83
N LEU A 69 -4.53 7.97 -5.14
CA LEU A 69 -5.11 8.78 -4.07
C LEU A 69 -4.08 9.02 -2.95
N SER A 70 -3.37 7.98 -2.53
CA SER A 70 -2.38 8.07 -1.45
C SER A 70 -1.31 9.11 -1.75
N ILE A 71 -0.79 9.19 -2.98
CA ILE A 71 0.21 10.20 -3.36
C ILE A 71 -0.36 11.61 -3.17
N VAL A 72 -1.56 11.88 -3.67
CA VAL A 72 -2.17 13.22 -3.59
C VAL A 72 -2.43 13.62 -2.14
N PHE A 73 -2.98 12.71 -1.33
CA PHE A 73 -3.40 13.00 0.04
C PHE A 73 -2.25 12.94 1.06
N LEU A 74 -1.23 12.11 0.85
CA LEU A 74 -0.05 11.99 1.74
C LEU A 74 1.10 12.93 1.34
N ILE A 75 1.12 13.47 0.12
CA ILE A 75 2.20 14.37 -0.30
C ILE A 75 1.63 15.73 -0.68
N GLY A 76 0.66 15.77 -1.60
CA GLY A 76 0.10 17.03 -2.11
C GLY A 76 -0.53 17.92 -1.03
N ILE A 77 -1.54 17.41 -0.35
CA ILE A 77 -2.27 18.17 0.68
C ILE A 77 -1.38 18.62 1.86
N PRO A 78 -0.54 17.76 2.48
CA PRO A 78 0.32 18.23 3.57
C PRO A 78 1.36 19.24 3.09
N THR A 79 1.80 19.19 1.82
CA THR A 79 2.70 20.20 1.26
C THR A 79 2.00 21.55 1.13
N THR A 80 0.80 21.59 0.56
CA THR A 80 0.03 22.84 0.41
C THR A 80 -0.35 23.41 1.78
N LEU A 81 -0.77 22.57 2.72
CA LEU A 81 -1.01 22.96 4.12
C LEU A 81 0.26 23.48 4.79
N SER A 82 1.43 22.90 4.52
CA SER A 82 2.70 23.36 5.11
C SER A 82 3.01 24.77 4.67
N LEU A 83 2.97 25.05 3.36
CA LEU A 83 3.20 26.39 2.82
C LEU A 83 2.16 27.40 3.33
N TRP A 84 0.89 27.00 3.38
CA TRP A 84 -0.19 27.86 3.84
C TRP A 84 -0.10 28.17 5.34
N SER A 85 0.28 27.19 6.16
CA SER A 85 0.45 27.34 7.60
C SER A 85 1.59 28.29 7.95
N ILE A 86 2.71 28.24 7.20
CA ILE A 86 3.83 29.17 7.34
C ILE A 86 3.37 30.59 7.01
N LYS A 87 2.62 30.78 5.91
CA LYS A 87 2.07 32.09 5.52
C LYS A 87 1.14 32.67 6.59
N LYS A 88 0.31 31.84 7.21
CA LYS A 88 -0.63 32.24 8.27
C LYS A 88 -0.03 32.20 9.69
N ARG A 89 1.23 31.77 9.84
CA ARG A 89 1.98 31.66 11.10
C ARG A 89 1.25 30.89 12.21
N ASN A 90 0.45 29.88 11.85
CA ASN A 90 -0.27 29.05 12.82
C ASN A 90 0.68 28.02 13.44
N LYS A 91 1.08 28.23 14.70
CA LYS A 91 2.07 27.40 15.41
C LYS A 91 1.64 25.94 15.56
N ALA A 92 0.36 25.68 15.85
CA ALA A 92 -0.19 24.33 16.03
C ALA A 92 -0.04 23.50 14.75
N VAL A 93 -0.48 24.06 13.61
CA VAL A 93 -0.47 23.38 12.31
C VAL A 93 0.98 23.20 11.81
N ILE A 94 1.84 24.21 11.98
CA ILE A 94 3.27 24.11 11.61
C ILE A 94 3.96 22.99 12.42
N LYS A 95 3.70 22.92 13.73
CA LYS A 95 4.28 21.88 14.61
C LYS A 95 3.82 20.48 14.19
N LEU A 96 2.51 20.31 13.95
CA LEU A 96 1.92 19.06 13.47
C LEU A 96 2.57 18.59 12.16
N LEU A 97 2.64 19.48 11.16
CA LEU A 97 3.19 19.16 9.84
C LEU A 97 4.70 18.90 9.91
N SER A 98 5.44 19.60 10.75
CA SER A 98 6.88 19.34 10.95
C SER A 98 7.14 17.94 11.50
N MET A 99 6.30 17.47 12.44
CA MET A 99 6.39 16.10 12.97
C MET A 99 5.96 15.06 11.92
N TYR A 100 4.89 15.36 11.18
CA TYR A 100 4.41 14.55 10.07
C TYR A 100 5.49 14.30 9.03
N TRP A 101 6.18 15.34 8.53
CA TRP A 101 7.20 15.21 7.49
C TRP A 101 8.38 14.31 7.92
N LYS A 102 8.79 14.39 9.19
CA LYS A 102 9.83 13.52 9.73
C LYS A 102 9.42 12.05 9.70
N ILE A 103 8.15 11.75 9.92
CA ILE A 103 7.64 10.38 9.96
C ILE A 103 7.32 9.88 8.54
N SER A 104 6.79 10.76 7.68
CA SER A 104 6.52 10.48 6.27
C SER A 104 7.78 10.13 5.47
N LEU A 105 8.97 10.55 5.91
CA LEU A 105 10.24 10.14 5.31
C LEU A 105 10.39 8.61 5.20
N LEU A 106 9.89 7.86 6.19
CA LEU A 106 9.94 6.39 6.15
C LEU A 106 9.09 5.80 5.02
N PHE A 107 7.98 6.45 4.68
CA PHE A 107 7.14 6.06 3.54
C PHE A 107 7.88 6.29 2.22
N PHE A 108 8.61 7.39 2.06
CA PHE A 108 9.46 7.59 0.87
C PHE A 108 10.58 6.56 0.77
N ILE A 109 11.19 6.18 1.90
CA ILE A 109 12.19 5.11 1.95
C ILE A 109 11.57 3.77 1.54
N SER A 110 10.34 3.48 1.99
CA SER A 110 9.65 2.24 1.63
C SER A 110 9.31 2.18 0.14
N LEU A 111 9.00 3.32 -0.50
CA LEU A 111 8.82 3.42 -1.95
C LEU A 111 10.11 3.08 -2.71
N LEU A 112 11.28 3.57 -2.26
CA LEU A 112 12.58 3.21 -2.85
C LEU A 112 12.87 1.71 -2.75
N LEU A 113 12.52 1.10 -1.61
CA LEU A 113 12.65 -0.35 -1.41
C LEU A 113 11.70 -1.15 -2.30
N LEU A 114 10.49 -0.63 -2.56
CA LEU A 114 9.52 -1.22 -3.49
C LEU A 114 10.07 -1.21 -4.93
N ILE A 115 10.64 -0.09 -5.37
CA ILE A 115 11.33 0.04 -6.67
C ILE A 115 12.48 -0.96 -6.77
N GLY A 116 13.25 -1.10 -5.68
CA GLY A 116 14.36 -2.05 -5.55
C GLY A 116 13.93 -3.51 -5.38
N LYS A 117 12.62 -3.83 -5.48
CA LYS A 117 12.06 -5.18 -5.34
C LYS A 117 12.51 -5.90 -4.06
N TYR A 118 12.59 -5.16 -2.96
CA TYR A 118 12.96 -5.73 -1.67
C TYR A 118 11.78 -6.48 -1.05
N ASN A 119 11.99 -7.74 -0.66
CA ASN A 119 10.94 -8.64 -0.19
C ASN A 119 10.08 -8.05 0.93
N ASN A 120 10.69 -7.42 1.93
CA ASN A 120 9.98 -6.88 3.10
C ASN A 120 9.51 -5.43 2.91
N ALA A 121 9.59 -4.87 1.69
CA ALA A 121 9.22 -3.47 1.44
C ALA A 121 7.73 -3.19 1.72
N LEU A 122 6.85 -4.19 1.51
CA LEU A 122 5.43 -4.05 1.84
C LEU A 122 5.20 -3.94 3.36
N VAL A 123 5.95 -4.70 4.17
CA VAL A 123 5.90 -4.61 5.64
C VAL A 123 6.31 -3.21 6.09
N ILE A 124 7.43 -2.69 5.57
CA ILE A 124 7.93 -1.35 5.90
C ILE A 124 6.91 -0.28 5.48
N THR A 125 6.23 -0.46 4.34
CA THR A 125 5.20 0.48 3.87
C THR A 125 3.97 0.49 4.78
N ASN A 126 3.52 -0.66 5.29
CA ASN A 126 2.43 -0.71 6.26
C ASN A 126 2.82 -0.11 7.62
N ILE A 127 4.05 -0.38 8.08
CA ILE A 127 4.58 0.23 9.31
C ILE A 127 4.64 1.75 9.15
N SER A 128 5.07 2.26 8.00
CA SER A 128 5.19 3.69 7.75
C SER A 128 3.83 4.38 7.71
N THR A 129 2.82 3.81 7.04
CA THR A 129 1.45 4.38 7.01
C THR A 129 0.79 4.38 8.40
N LEU A 130 1.03 3.35 9.20
CA LEU A 130 0.60 3.30 10.59
C LEU A 130 1.28 4.36 11.45
N LEU A 131 2.61 4.48 11.36
CA LEU A 131 3.37 5.50 12.09
C LEU A 131 2.92 6.92 11.71
N ILE A 132 2.67 7.17 10.42
CA ILE A 132 2.10 8.43 9.94
C ILE A 132 0.76 8.69 10.64
N THR A 133 -0.12 7.70 10.68
CA THR A 133 -1.45 7.83 11.29
C THR A 133 -1.37 8.16 12.78
N VAL A 134 -0.54 7.41 13.52
CA VAL A 134 -0.29 7.66 14.93
C VAL A 134 0.28 9.06 15.13
N SER A 135 1.25 9.47 14.31
CA SER A 135 1.88 10.79 14.42
C SER A 135 0.91 11.95 14.30
N VAL A 136 -0.15 11.77 13.53
CA VAL A 136 -1.15 12.81 13.28
C VAL A 136 -2.13 12.92 14.44
N TRP A 137 -2.35 11.86 15.22
CA TRP A 137 -3.35 11.82 16.30
C TRP A 137 -2.78 11.88 17.71
N PHE A 138 -1.56 11.42 17.90
CA PHE A 138 -0.91 11.21 19.21
C PHE A 138 -0.76 12.48 20.07
N TRP A 139 -0.59 13.66 19.45
CA TRP A 139 -0.22 14.89 20.15
C TRP A 139 -1.42 15.58 20.82
N LYS A 140 -1.59 15.36 22.13
CA LYS A 140 -2.68 15.97 22.92
C LYS A 140 -2.64 17.50 22.93
N ASP A 141 -1.45 18.09 23.10
CA ASP A 141 -1.24 19.54 23.08
C ASP A 141 -1.74 20.19 21.78
N ILE A 142 -1.37 19.59 20.64
CA ILE A 142 -1.81 20.06 19.32
C ILE A 142 -3.32 19.84 19.15
N ASN A 143 -3.87 18.74 19.68
CA ASN A 143 -5.30 18.47 19.61
C ASN A 143 -6.13 19.51 20.38
N ASP A 144 -5.65 19.92 21.55
CA ASP A 144 -6.32 20.94 22.37
C ASP A 144 -6.22 22.32 21.68
N GLU A 145 -5.06 22.71 21.15
CA GLU A 145 -4.91 23.95 20.34
C GLU A 145 -5.80 23.94 19.09
N LEU A 146 -5.93 22.80 18.39
CA LEU A 146 -6.79 22.69 17.20
C LEU A 146 -8.29 22.73 17.51
N ARG A 147 -8.70 22.44 18.74
CA ARG A 147 -10.10 22.49 19.18
C ARG A 147 -10.59 23.91 19.43
N GLU A 148 -9.69 24.80 19.84
CA GLU A 148 -10.00 26.20 20.12
C GLU A 148 -10.34 27.00 18.84
N TYR A 149 -9.90 26.52 17.67
CA TYR A 149 -10.24 27.14 16.40
C TYR A 149 -11.63 26.73 15.88
N ASP A 150 -12.45 27.73 15.61
CA ASP A 150 -13.74 27.61 14.93
C ASP A 150 -13.62 27.05 13.50
N PHE A 151 -14.72 26.45 13.02
CA PHE A 151 -14.81 25.89 11.66
C PHE A 151 -14.64 26.93 10.54
N SER A 152 -14.88 28.21 10.84
CA SER A 152 -14.68 29.33 9.90
C SER A 152 -13.21 29.51 9.51
N TYR A 153 -12.27 29.00 10.31
CA TYR A 153 -10.86 29.07 9.98
C TYR A 153 -10.46 27.95 9.01
N SER A 154 -10.50 28.27 7.71
CA SER A 154 -10.32 27.31 6.63
C SER A 154 -9.06 26.43 6.74
N LEU A 155 -7.94 26.95 7.24
CA LEU A 155 -6.69 26.18 7.40
C LEU A 155 -6.82 25.06 8.44
N THR A 156 -7.47 25.31 9.59
CA THR A 156 -7.62 24.29 10.65
C THR A 156 -8.70 23.29 10.28
N THR A 157 -9.79 23.73 9.63
CA THR A 157 -10.82 22.82 9.10
C THR A 157 -10.25 21.88 8.04
N THR A 158 -9.47 22.40 7.09
CA THR A 158 -8.78 21.57 6.08
C THR A 158 -7.82 20.59 6.75
N THR A 159 -7.09 21.02 7.79
CA THR A 159 -6.22 20.14 8.57
C THR A 159 -7.04 19.02 9.23
N LYS A 160 -8.16 19.33 9.91
CA LYS A 160 -9.04 18.32 10.55
C LYS A 160 -9.54 17.27 9.53
N ILE A 161 -9.99 17.71 8.35
CA ILE A 161 -10.45 16.80 7.28
C ILE A 161 -9.30 15.93 6.79
N TRP A 162 -8.14 16.54 6.50
CA TRP A 162 -6.97 15.82 6.02
C TRP A 162 -6.51 14.73 7.00
N ARG A 163 -6.54 15.00 8.32
CA ARG A 163 -6.18 14.00 9.35
C ARG A 163 -7.04 12.74 9.29
N TRP A 164 -8.34 12.90 9.06
CA TRP A 164 -9.26 11.78 8.85
C TRP A 164 -8.98 11.07 7.52
N THR A 165 -8.70 11.81 6.45
CA THR A 165 -8.34 11.18 5.18
C THR A 165 -7.09 10.30 5.30
N VAL A 166 -6.08 10.74 6.05
CA VAL A 166 -4.87 9.93 6.34
C VAL A 166 -5.25 8.62 7.05
N THR A 167 -6.15 8.66 8.04
CA THR A 167 -6.61 7.44 8.73
C THR A 167 -7.31 6.47 7.78
N PHE A 168 -8.19 6.97 6.91
CA PHE A 168 -8.89 6.13 5.96
C PHE A 168 -7.94 5.51 4.93
N ILE A 169 -6.97 6.27 4.43
CA ILE A 169 -5.96 5.76 3.50
C ILE A 169 -5.11 4.67 4.15
N SER A 170 -4.64 4.91 5.37
CA SER A 170 -3.84 3.93 6.12
C SER A 170 -4.61 2.64 6.37
N LEU A 171 -5.88 2.74 6.77
CA LEU A 171 -6.75 1.58 6.98
C LEU A 171 -6.98 0.80 5.68
N ASN A 172 -7.25 1.50 4.57
CA ASN A 172 -7.40 0.86 3.26
C ASN A 172 -6.14 0.09 2.84
N PHE A 173 -4.97 0.69 3.03
CA PHE A 173 -3.69 0.05 2.71
C PHE A 173 -3.46 -1.21 3.55
N LEU A 174 -3.77 -1.14 4.84
CA LEU A 174 -3.65 -2.25 5.78
C LEU A 174 -4.60 -3.40 5.39
N ILE A 175 -5.87 -3.11 5.10
CA ILE A 175 -6.85 -4.12 4.66
C ILE A 175 -6.36 -4.82 3.39
N GLN A 176 -5.95 -4.04 2.37
CA GLN A 176 -5.47 -4.60 1.10
C GLN A 176 -4.21 -5.46 1.28
N SER A 177 -3.32 -5.05 2.19
CA SER A 177 -2.10 -5.79 2.50
C SER A 177 -2.40 -7.08 3.26
N LEU A 178 -3.35 -7.08 4.20
CA LEU A 178 -3.76 -8.28 4.93
C LEU A 178 -4.45 -9.31 4.04
N LEU A 179 -5.27 -8.87 3.08
CA LEU A 179 -5.88 -9.76 2.09
C LEU A 179 -4.84 -10.47 1.20
N ASN A 180 -3.63 -9.92 1.11
CA ASN A 180 -2.52 -10.45 0.31
C ASN A 180 -1.29 -10.76 1.18
N PHE A 181 -1.49 -11.45 2.31
CA PHE A 181 -0.43 -11.74 3.29
C PHE A 181 0.83 -12.38 2.68
N ASN A 182 0.68 -13.21 1.64
CA ASN A 182 1.80 -13.85 0.94
C ASN A 182 2.81 -12.84 0.37
N CYS A 183 2.37 -11.62 0.04
CA CYS A 183 3.22 -10.56 -0.49
C CYS A 183 4.12 -9.90 0.56
N PHE A 184 3.95 -10.20 1.86
CA PHE A 184 4.85 -9.69 2.90
C PHE A 184 6.23 -10.34 2.87
N SER A 185 6.31 -11.63 2.52
CA SER A 185 7.57 -12.38 2.49
C SER A 185 8.18 -12.46 1.10
N PHE A 186 7.36 -12.50 0.04
CA PHE A 186 7.83 -12.69 -1.34
C PHE A 186 7.11 -11.76 -2.33
N ILE A 187 7.61 -10.53 -2.45
CA ILE A 187 7.04 -9.52 -3.37
C ILE A 187 7.32 -9.78 -4.86
N ASN A 188 8.31 -10.62 -5.16
CA ASN A 188 8.72 -10.93 -6.54
C ASN A 188 7.86 -11.99 -7.24
N SER A 189 6.79 -12.45 -6.60
CA SER A 189 5.84 -13.37 -7.23
C SER A 189 4.88 -12.63 -8.16
N ASP A 190 4.39 -13.30 -9.22
CA ASP A 190 3.48 -12.70 -10.20
C ASP A 190 2.18 -12.19 -9.58
N ALA A 191 1.72 -12.83 -8.49
CA ALA A 191 0.56 -12.40 -7.73
C ALA A 191 0.75 -11.04 -7.04
N CYS A 192 1.99 -10.67 -6.71
CA CYS A 192 2.33 -9.43 -6.01
C CYS A 192 2.79 -8.31 -6.96
N ALA A 193 2.85 -8.57 -8.27
CA ALA A 193 3.25 -7.58 -9.27
C ALA A 193 2.39 -6.31 -9.24
N ILE A 194 1.13 -6.43 -8.81
CA ILE A 194 0.20 -5.31 -8.64
C ILE A 194 0.73 -4.28 -7.62
N TRP A 195 1.49 -4.70 -6.62
CA TRP A 195 2.10 -3.79 -5.64
C TRP A 195 3.36 -3.08 -6.15
N LEU A 196 4.03 -3.65 -7.16
CA LEU A 196 5.21 -3.07 -7.79
C LEU A 196 4.83 -2.05 -8.85
N GLN A 197 3.70 -2.24 -9.54
CA GLN A 197 3.24 -1.38 -10.62
C GLN A 197 3.13 0.11 -10.24
N PRO A 198 2.61 0.51 -9.07
CA PRO A 198 2.48 1.93 -8.73
C PRO A 198 3.84 2.62 -8.48
N SER A 199 4.84 1.86 -8.02
CA SER A 199 6.22 2.35 -7.86
C SER A 199 6.93 2.61 -9.19
N SER A 200 6.44 2.03 -10.29
CA SER A 200 7.06 2.19 -11.63
C SER A 200 6.98 3.62 -12.16
N ASN A 201 5.86 4.33 -11.96
CA ASN A 201 5.74 5.73 -12.38
C ASN A 201 6.69 6.64 -11.61
N LEU A 202 6.81 6.41 -10.29
CA LEU A 202 7.79 7.11 -9.46
C LEU A 202 9.22 6.79 -9.88
N TYR A 203 9.51 5.54 -10.24
CA TYR A 203 10.81 5.14 -10.77
C TYR A 203 11.18 5.89 -12.05
N ILE A 204 10.24 6.07 -12.99
CA ILE A 204 10.49 6.85 -14.22
C ILE A 204 10.83 8.30 -13.86
N PHE A 205 10.08 8.92 -12.94
CA PHE A 205 10.34 10.28 -12.49
C PHE A 205 11.73 10.41 -11.85
N ILE A 206 12.07 9.54 -10.90
CA ILE A 206 13.37 9.53 -10.21
C ILE A 206 14.50 9.27 -11.20
N LYS A 207 14.31 8.34 -12.15
CA LYS A 207 15.30 8.03 -13.19
C LYS A 207 15.61 9.26 -14.04
N ASN A 208 14.59 9.99 -14.48
CA ASN A 208 14.78 11.19 -15.28
C ASN A 208 15.50 12.29 -14.49
N LEU A 209 15.13 12.46 -13.22
CA LEU A 209 15.76 13.44 -12.34
C LEU A 209 17.23 13.11 -12.06
N PHE A 210 17.53 11.84 -11.79
CA PHE A 210 18.88 11.35 -11.54
C PHE A 210 19.77 11.46 -12.79
N ASN A 211 19.21 11.14 -13.97
CA ASN A 211 19.91 11.34 -15.23
C ASN A 211 20.18 12.82 -15.52
N PHE A 212 19.25 13.72 -15.18
CA PHE A 212 19.43 15.16 -15.33
C PHE A 212 20.56 15.71 -14.43
N PHE A 213 20.60 15.31 -13.15
CA PHE A 213 21.61 15.83 -12.21
C PHE A 213 22.97 15.15 -12.31
N PHE A 214 23.03 13.85 -12.62
CA PHE A 214 24.26 13.06 -12.56
C PHE A 214 24.68 12.46 -13.90
N GLY A 215 23.85 12.56 -14.96
CA GLY A 215 24.11 11.90 -16.24
C GLY A 215 24.14 10.37 -16.16
N ALA A 216 23.57 9.79 -15.09
CA ALA A 216 23.70 8.38 -14.76
C ALA A 216 22.35 7.65 -14.79
N ASN A 217 22.38 6.35 -15.08
CA ASN A 217 21.20 5.49 -15.07
C ASN A 217 20.85 5.04 -13.65
N PHE A 218 19.69 5.46 -13.17
CA PHE A 218 19.12 4.92 -11.93
C PHE A 218 18.59 3.50 -12.17
N THR A 219 19.17 2.50 -11.51
CA THR A 219 18.82 1.08 -11.67
C THR A 219 18.15 0.51 -10.41
N GLN A 220 17.45 -0.62 -10.53
CA GLN A 220 16.80 -1.28 -9.39
C GLN A 220 17.76 -1.63 -8.24
N PRO A 221 18.99 -2.14 -8.48
CA PRO A 221 19.97 -2.38 -7.41
C PRO A 221 20.38 -1.11 -6.67
N ILE A 222 20.54 0.02 -7.37
CA ILE A 222 20.88 1.31 -6.77
C ILE A 222 19.74 1.78 -5.86
N ALA A 223 18.49 1.67 -6.33
CA ALA A 223 17.32 2.01 -5.52
C ALA A 223 17.24 1.17 -4.23
N LYS A 224 17.49 -0.14 -4.34
CA LYS A 224 17.54 -1.06 -3.19
C LYS A 224 18.62 -0.67 -2.20
N PHE A 225 19.84 -0.41 -2.68
CA PHE A 225 20.97 -0.01 -1.84
C PHE A 225 20.71 1.31 -1.10
N LEU A 226 20.27 2.34 -1.82
CA LEU A 226 19.91 3.64 -1.23
C LEU A 226 18.77 3.54 -0.22
N GLY A 227 17.74 2.74 -0.53
CA GLY A 227 16.63 2.49 0.37
C GLY A 227 17.08 1.84 1.68
N LEU A 228 17.96 0.83 1.62
CA LEU A 228 18.47 0.14 2.81
C LEU A 228 19.37 1.04 3.67
N ILE A 229 20.27 1.82 3.07
CA ILE A 229 21.10 2.78 3.81
C ILE A 229 20.23 3.86 4.45
N SER A 230 19.26 4.41 3.71
CA SER A 230 18.35 5.42 4.23
C SER A 230 17.51 4.87 5.38
N LEU A 231 17.05 3.62 5.27
CA LEU A 231 16.32 2.92 6.34
C LEU A 231 17.17 2.79 7.61
N LEU A 232 18.45 2.42 7.48
CA LEU A 232 19.37 2.32 8.62
C LEU A 232 19.56 3.68 9.31
N ILE A 233 19.87 4.72 8.54
CA ILE A 233 20.05 6.09 9.06
C ILE A 233 18.77 6.58 9.74
N TYR A 234 17.62 6.33 9.11
CA TYR A 234 16.32 6.69 9.66
C TYR A 234 16.04 5.98 10.99
N ALA A 235 16.30 4.68 11.08
CA ALA A 235 16.07 3.91 12.30
C ALA A 235 16.92 4.43 13.46
N LEU A 236 18.21 4.72 13.23
CA LEU A 236 19.09 5.31 14.25
C LEU A 236 18.57 6.68 14.71
N GLY A 237 18.17 7.54 13.77
CA GLY A 237 17.60 8.85 14.08
C GLY A 237 16.28 8.76 14.85
N LEU A 238 15.40 7.82 14.47
CA LEU A 238 14.12 7.58 15.14
C LEU A 238 14.34 7.09 16.57
N ILE A 239 15.27 6.16 16.81
CA ILE A 239 15.61 5.65 18.14
C ILE A 239 16.16 6.78 19.01
N GLN A 240 17.14 7.53 18.51
CA GLN A 240 17.69 8.68 19.22
C GLN A 240 16.62 9.70 19.59
N TRP A 241 15.76 10.05 18.63
CA TRP A 241 14.67 11.01 18.85
C TRP A 241 13.64 10.49 19.86
N SER A 242 13.29 9.21 19.80
CA SER A 242 12.34 8.57 20.71
C SER A 242 12.82 8.57 22.16
N ILE A 243 14.11 8.30 22.39
CA ILE A 243 14.70 8.29 23.74
C ILE A 243 14.77 9.71 24.32
N ILE A 244 15.17 10.71 23.51
CA ILE A 244 15.50 12.05 24.03
C ILE A 244 14.30 13.00 24.04
N LYS A 245 13.51 13.00 22.97
CA LYS A 245 12.53 14.07 22.69
C LYS A 245 11.10 13.66 23.04
N LEU A 246 10.74 12.40 22.83
CA LEU A 246 9.41 11.87 23.12
C LEU A 246 9.00 12.03 24.60
N PRO A 247 9.84 11.70 25.62
CA PRO A 247 9.46 11.90 27.01
C PRO A 247 9.34 13.38 27.42
N LYS A 248 10.05 14.28 26.73
CA LYS A 248 9.99 15.73 26.98
C LYS A 248 8.73 16.37 26.42
N ASN A 249 8.22 15.88 25.30
CA ASN A 249 7.00 16.41 24.69
C ASN A 249 5.71 15.81 25.28
N GLY A 250 5.77 14.66 25.97
CA GLY A 250 4.62 14.06 26.66
C GLY A 250 4.37 14.58 28.09
N ARG A 251 5.39 15.16 28.74
CA ARG A 251 5.36 15.61 30.15
C ARG A 251 4.68 16.96 30.41
N ASN A 252 4.00 17.53 29.43
CA ASN A 252 3.30 18.82 29.58
C ASN A 252 1.85 18.66 30.05
N SER A 253 1.42 17.45 30.41
CA SER A 253 0.10 17.21 30.95
C SER A 253 0.17 16.80 32.43
N CYS A 254 -0.34 17.70 33.29
CA CYS A 254 -0.82 17.45 34.65
C CYS A 254 0.18 17.34 35.83
N PHE A 255 1.44 16.94 35.69
CA PHE A 255 2.31 16.74 36.88
C PHE A 255 2.95 18.02 37.47
N SER A 256 2.75 19.19 36.85
CA SER A 256 3.32 20.46 37.33
C SER A 256 2.40 21.24 38.28
N GLN A 257 1.14 20.83 38.47
CA GLN A 257 0.17 21.61 39.25
C GLN A 257 0.06 21.20 40.73
N ASN A 258 0.59 20.03 41.13
CA ASN A 258 0.44 19.51 42.50
C ASN A 258 1.61 19.83 43.45
N GLY A 259 2.52 20.72 43.06
CA GLY A 259 3.68 21.11 43.87
C GLY A 259 3.56 22.45 44.60
N ARG A 260 2.38 23.08 44.59
CA ARG A 260 2.13 24.35 45.28
C ARG A 260 0.76 24.31 45.96
N ASN A 261 0.72 23.71 47.14
CA ASN A 261 -0.20 24.02 48.22
C ASN A 261 0.57 23.81 49.52
#